data_AF-A0A7K6WJV1-F1
#
_entry.id   AF-A0A7K6WJV1-F1
#
_cell.length_a   1.000
_cell.length_b   1.000
_cell.length_c   1.000
_cell.angle_alpha   90.00
_cell.angle_beta   90.00
_cell.angle_gamma   90.00
#
_symmetry.space_group_name_H-M   'P 1'
#
loop_
_entity.id
_entity.type
_entity.pdbx_description
1 polymer ?
#
loop_
_entity_poly.entity_id
_entity_poly.type
_entity_poly.pdbx_seq_one_letter_code
_entity_poly.pdbx_strand_id
1 'polypeptide(L)'
;LPLCLQASEDGESVGHCPFCQRLFMVLLLKGVPFTLTTVDMKRALDVLKDFAPGAQLPVLLYNGEPKTDTVTIEDFLEDKLGPPMFPSLVPQYRESSLAGNDIFHKFSTFIKNPVPAQDEALQRNLLRALLKLDEYLSAPLEYE
;
A
#
# COMPACT_ATOMS: atom_id res chain seq x y z
N LEU A 1 6.02 -1.75 17.82
CA LEU A 1 6.24 -1.33 16.42
C LEU A 1 5.38 -0.08 16.14
N PRO A 2 5.92 1.14 16.19
CA PRO A 2 5.16 2.32 15.76
C PRO A 2 5.09 2.40 14.22
N LEU A 3 3.88 2.54 13.68
CA LEU A 3 3.63 2.81 12.26
C LEU A 3 3.00 4.20 12.12
N CYS A 4 3.70 5.08 11.42
CA CYS A 4 3.27 6.44 11.14
C CYS A 4 2.58 6.49 9.77
N LEU A 5 1.32 6.90 9.76
CA LEU A 5 0.48 7.04 8.56
C LEU A 5 0.05 8.49 8.36
N GLN A 6 -0.33 8.83 7.13
CA GLN A 6 -0.89 10.15 6.85
C GLN A 6 -2.27 10.29 7.51
N ALA A 7 -2.48 11.40 8.24
CA ALA A 7 -3.79 11.75 8.78
C ALA A 7 -4.75 12.24 7.68
N SER A 8 -6.05 12.15 7.95
CA SER A 8 -7.10 12.72 7.12
C SER A 8 -7.15 14.26 7.27
N GLU A 9 -8.10 14.92 6.62
CA GLU A 9 -8.29 16.38 6.73
C GLU A 9 -8.60 16.86 8.16
N ASP A 10 -9.15 15.98 9.01
CA ASP A 10 -9.39 16.26 10.43
C ASP A 10 -8.11 16.26 11.29
N GLY A 11 -6.98 15.79 10.73
CA GLY A 11 -5.69 15.71 11.41
C GLY A 11 -5.56 14.55 12.41
N GLU A 12 -6.59 13.72 12.58
CA GLU A 12 -6.63 12.64 13.57
C GLU A 12 -6.92 11.27 12.98
N SER A 13 -7.87 11.15 12.06
CA SER A 13 -8.25 9.87 11.45
C SER A 13 -7.30 9.47 10.33
N VAL A 14 -7.39 8.21 9.87
CA VAL A 14 -6.51 7.68 8.82
C VAL A 14 -6.88 8.32 7.48
N GLY A 15 -5.89 8.94 6.82
CA GLY A 15 -6.08 9.59 5.51
C GLY A 15 -6.19 8.61 4.34
N HIS A 16 -6.59 9.14 3.18
CA HIS A 16 -6.68 8.38 1.93
C HIS A 16 -5.31 8.10 1.32
N CYS A 17 -4.56 7.16 1.88
CA CYS A 17 -3.28 6.71 1.33
C CYS A 17 -3.25 5.18 1.17
N PRO A 18 -3.26 4.65 -0.06
CA PRO A 18 -3.28 3.21 -0.30
C PRO A 18 -2.01 2.51 0.22
N PHE A 19 -0.86 3.20 0.21
CA PHE A 19 0.40 2.68 0.76
C PHE A 19 0.36 2.54 2.29
N CYS A 20 -0.22 3.54 2.97
CA CYS A 20 -0.45 3.49 4.42
C CYS A 20 -1.37 2.33 4.80
N GLN A 21 -2.48 2.17 4.06
CA GLN A 21 -3.43 1.07 4.26
C GLN A 21 -2.77 -0.30 4.02
N ARG A 22 -1.92 -0.42 2.99
CA ARG A 22 -1.20 -1.65 2.66
C ARG A 22 -0.32 -2.11 3.82
N LEU A 23 0.52 -1.25 4.39
CA LEU A 23 1.35 -1.60 5.55
C LEU A 23 0.54 -1.89 6.81
N PHE A 24 -0.55 -1.16 7.02
CA PHE A 24 -1.47 -1.44 8.12
C PHE A 24 -2.05 -2.85 8.03
N MET A 25 -2.47 -3.28 6.84
CA MET A 25 -2.94 -4.65 6.59
C MET A 25 -1.83 -5.69 6.81
N VAL A 26 -0.60 -5.43 6.36
CA VAL A 26 0.55 -6.33 6.58
C VAL A 26 0.77 -6.57 8.07
N LEU A 27 0.83 -5.53 8.89
CA LEU A 27 1.03 -5.67 10.34
C LEU A 27 -0.14 -6.41 11.02
N LEU A 28 -1.38 -6.16 10.59
CA LEU A 28 -2.56 -6.89 11.08
C LEU A 28 -2.47 -8.39 10.76
N LEU A 29 -2.12 -8.74 9.51
CA LEU A 29 -1.99 -10.13 9.05
C LEU A 29 -0.81 -10.86 9.70
N LYS A 30 0.28 -10.14 10.01
CA LYS A 30 1.39 -10.69 10.82
C LYS A 30 0.98 -10.98 12.26
N GLY A 31 -0.11 -10.41 12.77
CA GLY A 31 -0.60 -10.64 14.13
C GLY A 31 0.31 -10.05 15.22
N VAL A 32 1.13 -9.05 14.88
CA VAL A 32 2.02 -8.39 15.84
C VAL A 32 1.32 -7.22 16.53
N PRO A 33 1.62 -6.93 17.81
CA PRO A 33 1.19 -5.69 18.43
C PRO A 33 1.97 -4.51 17.83
N PHE A 34 1.24 -3.49 17.37
CA PHE A 34 1.80 -2.27 16.82
C PHE A 34 0.97 -1.06 17.25
N THR A 35 1.59 0.12 17.20
CA THR A 35 0.94 1.40 17.52
C THR A 35 0.75 2.15 16.22
N LEU A 36 -0.48 2.60 15.97
CA LEU A 36 -0.79 3.47 14.84
C LEU A 36 -0.65 4.92 15.26
N THR A 37 0.11 5.70 14.51
CA THR A 37 0.21 7.15 14.71
C THR A 37 -0.16 7.84 13.41
N THR A 38 -1.25 8.61 13.44
CA THR A 38 -1.63 9.48 12.33
C THR A 38 -0.82 10.77 12.41
N VAL A 39 -0.34 11.22 11.26
CA VAL A 39 0.52 12.40 11.15
C VAL A 39 -0.19 13.45 10.31
N ASP A 40 -0.53 14.56 10.95
CA ASP A 40 -1.01 15.75 10.27
C ASP A 40 0.15 16.42 9.53
N MET A 41 0.21 16.23 8.21
CA MET A 41 1.24 16.79 7.34
C MET A 41 1.28 18.32 7.35
N LYS A 42 0.22 19.02 7.78
CA LYS A 42 0.21 20.50 7.87
C LYS A 42 0.85 21.01 9.16
N ARG A 43 0.77 20.23 10.25
CA ARG A 43 1.19 20.66 11.60
C ARG A 43 2.43 19.94 12.12
N ALA A 44 2.69 18.71 11.68
CA ALA A 44 3.72 17.83 12.23
C ALA A 44 4.97 17.71 11.33
N LEU A 45 5.14 18.62 10.36
CA LEU A 45 6.31 18.61 9.48
C LEU A 45 7.63 18.71 10.26
N ASP A 46 7.64 19.45 11.37
CA ASP A 46 8.85 19.67 12.17
C ASP A 46 9.23 18.44 13.02
N VAL A 47 8.25 17.71 13.55
CA VAL A 47 8.50 16.43 14.23
C VAL A 47 9.07 15.41 13.25
N LEU A 48 8.50 15.29 12.04
CA LEU A 48 9.05 14.42 11.01
C LEU A 48 10.46 14.84 10.57
N LYS A 49 10.80 16.13 10.54
CA LYS A 49 12.16 16.59 10.19
C LYS A 49 13.22 16.10 11.18
N ASP A 50 12.89 16.04 12.46
CA ASP A 50 13.86 15.62 13.49
C ASP A 50 14.08 14.10 13.47
N PHE A 51 13.05 13.32 13.15
CA PHE A 51 13.13 11.85 13.17
C PHE A 51 13.40 11.20 11.81
N ALA A 52 12.89 11.76 10.72
CA ALA A 52 12.99 11.22 9.36
C ALA A 52 12.93 12.34 8.30
N PRO A 53 13.98 13.19 8.20
CA PRO A 53 13.97 14.37 7.35
C PRO A 53 13.78 14.00 5.87
N GLY A 54 12.74 14.56 5.26
CA GLY A 54 12.40 14.31 3.85
C GLY A 54 11.73 12.96 3.58
N ALA A 55 11.45 12.16 4.61
CA ALA A 55 10.74 10.91 4.45
C ALA A 55 9.30 11.12 3.97
N GLN A 56 8.89 10.32 2.98
CA GLN A 56 7.50 10.21 2.58
C GLN A 56 6.80 9.18 3.45
N LEU A 57 5.57 9.48 3.88
CA LEU A 57 4.73 8.52 4.58
C LEU A 57 4.29 7.40 3.61
N PRO A 58 4.13 6.15 4.10
CA PRO A 58 4.24 5.73 5.50
C PRO A 58 5.68 5.56 6.01
N VAL A 59 5.87 5.70 7.33
CA VAL A 59 7.15 5.45 8.01
C VAL A 59 6.93 4.41 9.11
N LEU A 60 7.76 3.35 9.13
CA LEU A 60 7.78 2.37 10.21
C LEU A 60 8.97 2.65 11.13
N LEU A 61 8.74 2.75 12.43
CA LEU A 61 9.83 2.85 13.41
C LEU A 61 10.12 1.45 13.97
N TYR A 62 11.36 1.00 13.80
CA TYR A 62 11.84 -0.27 14.36
C TYR A 62 13.06 -0.02 15.23
N ASN A 63 12.95 -0.29 16.54
CA ASN A 63 14.01 -0.01 17.53
C ASN A 63 14.56 1.42 17.48
N GLY A 64 13.70 2.40 17.17
CA GLY A 64 14.07 3.80 17.04
C GLY A 64 14.62 4.21 15.67
N GLU A 65 14.86 3.26 14.76
CA GLU A 65 15.29 3.56 13.39
C GLU A 65 14.09 3.70 12.45
N PRO A 66 14.01 4.79 11.66
CA PRO A 66 12.98 4.95 10.64
C PRO A 66 13.26 4.09 9.42
N LYS A 67 12.25 3.34 9.00
CA LYS A 67 12.17 2.67 7.71
C LYS A 67 11.17 3.43 6.84
N THR A 68 11.58 3.69 5.61
CA THR A 68 10.81 4.44 4.59
C THR A 68 10.72 3.58 3.33
N ASP A 69 9.89 4.01 2.37
CA ASP A 69 9.51 3.23 1.18
C ASP A 69 8.67 1.98 1.50
N THR A 70 7.50 1.88 0.86
CA THR A 70 6.52 0.83 1.20
C THR A 70 7.04 -0.57 0.90
N VAL A 71 7.72 -0.76 -0.22
CA VAL A 71 8.26 -2.07 -0.62
C VAL A 71 9.38 -2.49 0.33
N THR A 72 10.29 -1.56 0.64
CA THR A 72 11.39 -1.78 1.58
C THR A 72 10.88 -2.13 2.98
N ILE A 73 9.81 -1.48 3.44
CA ILE A 73 9.19 -1.80 4.73
C ILE A 73 8.55 -3.20 4.70
N GLU A 74 7.91 -3.60 3.61
CA GLU A 74 7.32 -4.94 3.47
C GLU A 74 8.38 -6.04 3.50
N ASP A 75 9.44 -5.90 2.71
CA ASP A 75 10.56 -6.84 2.69
C ASP A 75 11.19 -6.97 4.07
N PHE A 76 11.34 -5.84 4.78
CA PHE A 76 11.84 -5.83 6.16
C PHE A 76 10.90 -6.55 7.13
N LEU A 77 9.59 -6.32 7.03
CA LEU A 77 8.60 -6.99 7.89
C LEU A 77 8.52 -8.48 7.59
N GLU A 78 8.66 -8.90 6.33
CA GLU A 78 8.68 -10.31 5.96
C GLU A 78 9.92 -11.03 6.53
N ASP A 79 11.10 -10.41 6.42
CA ASP A 79 12.36 -10.94 6.99
C ASP A 79 12.31 -11.04 8.52
N LYS A 80 11.82 -9.98 9.21
CA LYS A 80 11.80 -9.95 10.68
C LYS A 80 10.64 -10.69 11.32
N LEU A 81 9.51 -10.75 10.63
CA LEU A 81 8.27 -11.36 11.12
C LEU A 81 7.91 -12.55 10.22
N GLY A 82 8.85 -13.49 10.06
CA GLY A 82 8.65 -14.70 9.29
C GLY A 82 8.37 -15.96 10.14
N PRO A 83 8.16 -17.11 9.48
CA PRO A 83 8.01 -18.41 10.15
C PRO A 83 9.25 -18.80 10.98
N PRO A 84 9.08 -19.59 12.06
CA PRO A 84 7.85 -20.21 12.53
C PRO A 84 7.00 -19.32 13.46
N MET A 85 7.50 -18.14 13.84
CA MET A 85 6.84 -17.29 14.83
C MET A 85 5.66 -16.50 14.26
N PHE A 86 5.73 -16.15 12.98
CA PHE A 86 4.72 -15.36 12.28
C PHE A 86 4.44 -15.96 10.90
N PRO A 87 3.24 -15.76 10.33
CA PRO A 87 2.94 -16.28 9.00
C PRO A 87 3.77 -15.56 7.92
N SER A 88 4.16 -16.29 6.88
CA SER A 88 4.65 -15.66 5.65
C SER A 88 3.47 -15.05 4.88
N LEU A 89 3.63 -13.84 4.37
CA LEU A 89 2.62 -13.17 3.55
C LEU A 89 2.99 -13.11 2.06
N VAL A 90 4.12 -13.72 1.69
CA VAL A 90 4.56 -13.79 0.29
C VAL A 90 3.58 -14.67 -0.48
N PRO A 91 3.01 -14.19 -1.60
CA PRO A 91 2.16 -15.01 -2.44
C PRO A 91 2.93 -16.23 -2.96
N GLN A 92 2.28 -17.41 -2.92
CA GLN A 92 2.87 -18.64 -3.43
C GLN A 92 3.11 -18.59 -4.95
N TYR A 93 2.21 -17.94 -5.67
CA TYR A 93 2.24 -17.82 -7.13
C TYR A 93 2.63 -16.41 -7.55
N ARG A 94 3.57 -16.30 -8.49
CA ARG A 94 4.07 -15.01 -8.99
C ARG A 94 2.96 -14.21 -9.67
N GLU A 95 2.03 -14.91 -10.29
CA GLU A 95 0.85 -14.37 -10.98
C GLU A 95 -0.02 -13.56 -10.00
N SER A 96 -0.15 -14.02 -8.75
CA SER A 96 -0.86 -13.29 -7.68
C SER A 96 -0.27 -11.91 -7.42
N SER A 97 1.05 -11.75 -7.55
CA SER A 97 1.72 -10.46 -7.35
C SER A 97 1.54 -9.50 -8.52
N LEU A 98 1.18 -10.01 -9.71
CA LEU A 98 1.05 -9.22 -10.93
C LEU A 98 -0.41 -8.94 -11.30
N ALA A 99 -1.33 -9.79 -10.88
CA ALA A 99 -2.76 -9.65 -11.14
C ALA A 99 -3.27 -8.26 -10.70
N GLY A 100 -3.84 -7.51 -11.64
CA GLY A 100 -4.43 -6.19 -11.38
C GLY A 100 -3.44 -5.04 -11.14
N ASN A 101 -2.13 -5.25 -11.31
CA ASN A 101 -1.12 -4.22 -11.00
C ASN A 101 -1.23 -2.92 -11.83
N ASP A 102 -1.90 -2.96 -12.98
CA ASP A 102 -2.07 -1.83 -13.90
C ASP A 102 -3.42 -1.12 -13.75
N ILE A 103 -4.34 -1.65 -12.92
CA ILE A 103 -5.70 -1.11 -12.73
C ILE A 103 -5.65 0.30 -12.16
N PHE A 104 -4.89 0.51 -11.07
CA PHE A 104 -4.82 1.82 -10.41
C PHE A 104 -4.28 2.91 -11.34
N HIS A 105 -3.27 2.59 -12.15
CA HIS A 105 -2.74 3.51 -13.15
C HIS A 105 -3.79 3.86 -14.20
N LYS A 106 -4.48 2.87 -14.78
CA LYS A 106 -5.54 3.09 -15.78
C LYS A 106 -6.72 3.88 -15.22
N PHE A 107 -7.15 3.58 -14.00
CA PHE A 107 -8.17 4.34 -13.30
C PHE A 107 -7.73 5.79 -13.11
N SER A 108 -6.48 6.01 -12.65
CA SER A 108 -5.92 7.35 -12.49
C SER A 108 -5.87 8.13 -13.80
N THR A 109 -5.50 7.49 -14.91
CA THR A 109 -5.52 8.11 -16.24
C THR A 109 -6.94 8.47 -16.67
N PHE A 110 -7.91 7.58 -16.44
CA PHE A 110 -9.31 7.81 -16.79
C PHE A 110 -9.95 8.95 -15.99
N ILE A 111 -9.87 8.92 -14.65
CA ILE A 111 -10.56 9.89 -13.79
C ILE A 111 -9.97 11.31 -13.89
N LYS A 112 -8.69 11.42 -14.28
CA LYS A 112 -8.01 12.70 -14.47
C LYS A 112 -8.09 13.21 -15.91
N ASN A 113 -8.78 12.50 -16.81
CA ASN A 113 -8.85 12.88 -18.22
C ASN A 113 -9.61 14.20 -18.40
N PRO A 114 -9.00 15.24 -19.01
CA PRO A 114 -9.69 16.48 -19.31
C PRO A 114 -10.29 16.50 -20.73
N VAL A 115 -10.08 15.47 -21.55
CA VAL A 115 -10.45 15.44 -22.98
C VAL A 115 -11.61 14.47 -23.23
N PRO A 116 -12.87 14.94 -23.36
CA PRO A 116 -14.04 14.05 -23.48
C PRO A 116 -13.98 13.06 -24.66
N ALA A 117 -13.32 13.45 -25.75
CA ALA A 117 -13.13 12.57 -26.92
C ALA A 117 -12.31 11.31 -26.62
N GLN A 118 -11.57 11.26 -25.50
CA GLN A 118 -10.78 10.10 -25.06
C GLN A 118 -11.50 9.23 -24.03
N ASP A 119 -12.64 9.68 -23.48
CA ASP A 119 -13.32 9.02 -22.35
C ASP A 119 -13.65 7.56 -22.66
N GLU A 120 -14.28 7.30 -23.80
CA GLU A 120 -14.66 5.94 -24.20
C GLU A 120 -13.44 5.02 -24.32
N ALA A 121 -12.34 5.52 -24.90
CA ALA A 121 -11.12 4.75 -25.06
C ALA A 121 -10.45 4.44 -23.71
N LEU A 122 -10.39 5.42 -22.80
CA LEU A 122 -9.81 5.26 -21.47
C LEU A 122 -10.67 4.36 -20.57
N GLN A 123 -12.00 4.52 -20.59
CA GLN A 123 -12.94 3.65 -19.90
C GLN A 123 -12.79 2.21 -20.38
N ARG A 124 -12.74 1.99 -21.70
CA ARG A 124 -12.51 0.65 -22.28
C ARG A 124 -11.17 0.06 -21.83
N ASN A 125 -10.12 0.86 -21.72
CA ASN A 125 -8.82 0.39 -21.22
C ASN A 125 -8.88 -0.02 -19.75
N LEU A 126 -9.60 0.72 -18.90
CA LEU A 126 -9.83 0.37 -17.50
C LEU A 126 -10.66 -0.93 -17.39
N LEU A 127 -11.76 -1.05 -18.13
CA LEU A 127 -12.60 -2.25 -18.14
C LEU A 127 -11.83 -3.50 -18.57
N ARG A 128 -10.94 -3.39 -19.57
CA ARG A 128 -10.08 -4.51 -19.97
C ARG A 128 -9.13 -4.96 -18.86
N ALA A 129 -8.62 -4.04 -18.04
CA ALA A 129 -7.75 -4.41 -16.92
C ALA A 129 -8.52 -5.06 -15.77
N LEU A 130 -9.73 -4.57 -15.50
CA LEU A 130 -10.64 -5.20 -14.54
C LEU A 130 -11.04 -6.61 -15.00
N LEU A 131 -11.32 -6.80 -16.28
CA LEU A 131 -11.65 -8.12 -16.83
C LEU A 131 -10.48 -9.10 -16.68
N LYS A 132 -9.23 -8.68 -16.91
CA LYS A 132 -8.07 -9.54 -16.68
C LYS A 132 -7.91 -9.97 -15.21
N LEU A 133 -8.24 -9.09 -14.27
CA LEU A 133 -8.24 -9.44 -12.85
C LEU A 133 -9.39 -10.41 -12.55
N ASP A 134 -10.58 -10.19 -13.13
CA ASP A 134 -11.73 -11.09 -12.99
C ASP A 134 -11.45 -12.50 -13.53
N GLU A 135 -10.80 -12.60 -14.70
CA GLU A 135 -10.34 -13.85 -15.29
C GLU A 135 -9.37 -14.58 -14.36
N TYR A 136 -8.42 -13.87 -13.74
CA TYR A 136 -7.50 -14.43 -12.76
C TYR A 136 -8.19 -14.93 -11.48
N LEU A 137 -9.21 -14.21 -10.99
CA LEU A 137 -9.94 -14.56 -9.77
C LEU A 137 -10.97 -15.67 -9.97
N SER A 138 -11.45 -15.86 -11.20
CA SER A 138 -12.54 -16.79 -11.53
C SER A 138 -12.05 -18.19 -11.90
N ALA A 139 -10.75 -18.38 -12.12
CA ALA A 139 -10.16 -19.65 -12.51
C ALA A 139 -8.92 -19.97 -11.65
N PRO A 140 -8.80 -21.18 -11.10
CA PRO A 140 -7.56 -21.60 -10.46
C PRO A 140 -6.43 -21.63 -11.48
N LEU A 141 -5.20 -21.47 -10.99
CA LEU A 141 -4.02 -21.64 -11.84
C LEU A 141 -3.89 -23.12 -12.24
N GLU A 142 -3.37 -23.40 -13.44
CA GLU A 142 -3.29 -24.77 -13.97
C GLU A 142 -2.47 -25.74 -13.09
N TYR A 143 -1.61 -25.19 -12.22
CA TYR A 143 -0.69 -25.90 -11.34
C TYR A 143 -1.03 -25.71 -9.84
N GLU A 144 -2.21 -25.19 -9.53
CA GLU A 144 -2.77 -25.17 -8.17
C GLU A 144 -3.29 -26.54 -7.72
#